data_AF-A0A6V8P6D5-F1
#
_entry.id   AF-A0A6V8P6D5-F1
#
_cell.length_a   1.000
_cell.length_b   1.000
_cell.length_c   1.000
_cell.angle_alpha   90.00
_cell.angle_beta   90.00
_cell.angle_gamma   90.00
#
_symmetry.space_group_name_H-M   'P 1'
#
loop_
_entity.id
_entity.type
_entity.pdbx_description
1 polymer ?
#
loop_
_entity_poly.entity_id
_entity_poly.type
_entity_poly.pdbx_seq_one_letter_code
_entity_poly.pdbx_strand_id
1 'polypeptide(L)'
;MGEKKVIYSNSVNININPTEATLTFEVRDPRNQEIIDTAYIYTSPSFAKEIARLILRIIEENEKRLEYKVPELSELPGQRG
;
A
#
# COMPACT_ATOMS: atom_id res chain seq x y z
N MET A 1 24.56 10.12 -1.75
CA MET A 1 23.99 8.78 -1.53
C MET A 1 22.52 8.86 -1.88
N GLY A 2 22.10 8.24 -3.00
CA GLY A 2 20.70 8.30 -3.44
C GLY A 2 19.81 7.39 -2.58
N GLU A 3 18.68 7.91 -2.10
CA GLU A 3 17.67 7.12 -1.41
C GLU A 3 17.15 6.03 -2.35
N LYS A 4 17.39 4.76 -2.01
CA LYS A 4 16.72 3.64 -2.68
C LYS A 4 15.28 3.64 -2.22
N LYS A 5 14.37 4.09 -3.08
CA LYS A 5 12.92 3.96 -2.90
C LYS A 5 12.59 2.46 -2.83
N VAL A 6 12.29 1.96 -1.63
CA VAL A 6 11.76 0.59 -1.44
C VAL A 6 10.27 0.66 -1.63
N ILE A 7 9.77 -0.03 -2.66
CA ILE A 7 8.34 -0.15 -2.94
C ILE A 7 7.86 -1.41 -2.23
N TYR A 8 7.17 -1.26 -1.09
CA TYR A 8 6.57 -2.39 -0.37
C TYR A 8 5.32 -2.88 -1.10
N SER A 9 5.09 -4.19 -1.14
CA SER A 9 3.85 -4.76 -1.66
C SER A 9 2.82 -4.84 -0.55
N ASN A 10 1.65 -4.23 -0.75
CA ASN A 10 0.54 -4.28 0.18
C ASN A 10 -0.44 -5.38 -0.25
N SER A 11 -0.86 -6.25 0.66
CA SER A 11 -1.92 -7.23 0.41
C SER A 11 -3.04 -7.11 1.45
N VAL A 12 -4.28 -7.19 0.97
CA VAL A 12 -5.49 -7.19 1.81
C VAL A 12 -6.17 -8.54 1.69
N ASN A 13 -6.26 -9.27 2.79
CA ASN A 13 -7.01 -10.51 2.89
C ASN A 13 -8.28 -10.28 3.73
N ILE A 14 -9.42 -10.76 3.25
CA ILE A 14 -10.71 -10.55 3.90
C ILE A 14 -11.31 -11.93 4.16
N ASN A 15 -11.36 -12.31 5.43
CA ASN A 15 -12.04 -13.53 5.87
C ASN A 15 -13.41 -13.16 6.43
N ILE A 16 -14.47 -13.61 5.76
CA ILE A 16 -15.86 -13.32 6.15
C ILE A 16 -16.54 -14.64 6.51
N ASN A 17 -17.07 -14.73 7.72
CA ASN A 17 -18.02 -15.76 8.11
C ASN A 17 -19.40 -15.11 8.39
N PRO A 18 -20.47 -15.88 8.61
CA PRO A 18 -21.82 -15.31 8.78
C PRO A 18 -22.00 -14.40 10.01
N THR A 19 -21.11 -14.49 11.01
CA THR A 19 -21.23 -13.80 12.30
C THR A 19 -20.22 -12.69 12.48
N GLU A 20 -19.04 -12.83 11.88
CA GLU A 20 -17.91 -11.91 12.02
C GLU A 20 -17.10 -11.87 10.73
N ALA A 21 -16.30 -10.84 10.60
CA ALA A 21 -15.35 -10.70 9.53
C ALA A 21 -14.04 -10.14 10.07
N THR A 22 -12.95 -10.70 9.57
CA THR A 22 -11.59 -10.29 9.88
C THR A 22 -10.93 -9.81 8.60
N LEU A 23 -10.52 -8.54 8.58
CA LEU A 23 -9.66 -8.02 7.53
C LEU A 23 -8.22 -8.06 8.02
N THR A 24 -7.33 -8.60 7.20
CA THR A 24 -5.89 -8.68 7.46
C THR A 24 -5.17 -7.86 6.40
N PHE A 25 -4.38 -6.90 6.84
CA PHE A 25 -3.54 -6.05 6.00
C PHE A 25 -2.10 -6.41 6.25
N GLU A 26 -1.41 -6.84 5.22
CA GLU A 26 0.00 -7.24 5.30
C GLU A 26 0.82 -6.32 4.42
N VAL A 27 1.92 -5.81 4.99
CA VAL A 27 2.97 -5.15 4.23
C VAL A 27 4.07 -6.18 4.03
N ARG A 28 4.49 -6.40 2.79
CA ARG A 28 5.53 -7.35 2.43
C ARG A 28 6.75 -6.66 1.87
N ASP A 29 7.93 -7.14 2.26
CA ASP A 29 9.18 -6.72 1.63
C ASP A 29 9.21 -7.27 0.19
N PRO A 30 9.42 -6.41 -0.83
CA PRO A 30 9.38 -6.83 -2.23
C PRO A 30 10.50 -7.82 -2.58
N ARG A 31 11.61 -7.85 -1.83
CA ARG A 31 12.82 -8.61 -2.15
C ARG A 31 12.71 -10.08 -1.75
N ASN A 32 12.07 -10.37 -0.61
CA ASN A 32 11.99 -11.72 -0.05
C ASN A 32 10.55 -12.17 0.25
N GLN A 33 9.53 -11.32 -0.03
CA GLN A 33 8.10 -11.59 0.23
C GLN A 33 7.74 -11.82 1.71
N GLU A 34 8.67 -11.50 2.61
CA GLU A 34 8.47 -11.60 4.05
C GLU A 34 7.46 -10.53 4.51
N ILE A 35 6.56 -10.92 5.41
CA ILE A 35 5.61 -9.98 6.02
C ILE A 35 6.39 -9.16 7.05
N ILE A 36 6.45 -7.84 6.83
CA ILE A 36 7.17 -6.91 7.71
C ILE A 36 6.24 -6.18 8.69
N ASP A 37 4.95 -6.09 8.34
CA ASP A 37 3.93 -5.49 9.20
C ASP A 37 2.57 -6.12 8.94
N THR A 38 1.72 -6.13 9.96
CA THR A 38 0.38 -6.71 9.88
C THR A 38 -0.62 -5.97 10.76
N ALA A 39 -1.77 -5.62 10.20
CA ALA A 39 -2.89 -5.02 10.92
C ALA A 39 -4.17 -5.86 10.75
N TYR A 40 -4.96 -5.92 11.82
CA TYR A 40 -6.22 -6.66 11.87
C TYR A 40 -7.40 -5.75 12.18
N ILE A 41 -8.51 -5.94 11.47
CA ILE A 41 -9.80 -5.30 11.76
C ILE A 41 -10.85 -6.39 11.96
N TYR A 42 -11.43 -6.43 13.16
CA TYR A 42 -12.56 -7.29 13.50
C TYR A 42 -13.85 -6.49 13.40
N THR A 43 -14.81 -6.98 12.64
CA THR A 43 -16.06 -6.26 12.39
C THR A 43 -17.19 -7.21 11.96
N SER A 44 -18.39 -6.68 11.75
CA SER A 44 -19.49 -7.48 11.20
C SER A 44 -19.31 -7.70 9.69
N PRO A 45 -19.89 -8.78 9.11
CA PRO A 45 -19.80 -9.05 7.68
C PRO A 45 -20.31 -7.93 6.77
N SER A 46 -21.31 -7.16 7.22
CA SER A 46 -21.85 -6.02 6.48
C SER A 46 -20.84 -4.88 6.37
N PHE A 47 -20.14 -4.56 7.46
CA PHE A 47 -19.13 -3.51 7.47
C PHE A 47 -17.82 -3.94 6.80
N ALA A 48 -17.44 -5.22 6.87
CA ALA A 48 -16.18 -5.68 6.32
C ALA A 48 -16.02 -5.42 4.82
N LYS A 49 -17.09 -5.59 4.05
CA LYS A 49 -17.07 -5.30 2.60
C LYS A 49 -16.88 -3.81 2.32
N GLU A 50 -17.49 -2.93 3.11
CA GLU A 50 -17.36 -1.49 2.95
C GLU A 50 -15.98 -0.98 3.38
N ILE A 51 -15.48 -1.46 4.52
CA ILE A 51 -14.15 -1.13 5.05
C ILE A 51 -13.07 -1.59 4.05
N ALA A 52 -13.16 -2.82 3.55
CA ALA A 52 -12.24 -3.32 2.53
C ALA A 52 -12.20 -2.42 1.28
N ARG A 53 -13.38 -2.03 0.77
CA ARG A 53 -13.49 -1.16 -0.41
C ARG A 53 -12.84 0.20 -0.17
N LEU A 54 -13.10 0.81 0.99
CA LEU A 54 -12.54 2.12 1.34
C LEU A 54 -11.01 2.07 1.47
N ILE A 55 -10.48 1.03 2.11
CA ILE A 55 -9.03 0.91 2.31
C ILE A 55 -8.31 0.66 0.98
N LEU A 56 -8.82 -0.24 0.13
CA LEU A 56 -8.24 -0.47 -1.20
C LEU A 56 -8.20 0.83 -2.03
N ARG A 57 -9.27 1.63 -1.99
CA ARG A 57 -9.30 2.94 -2.64
C ARG A 57 -8.24 3.91 -2.10
N ILE A 58 -8.07 3.98 -0.77
CA ILE A 58 -7.06 4.84 -0.14
C ILE A 58 -5.64 4.39 -0.52
N ILE A 59 -5.38 3.09 -0.58
CA ILE A 59 -4.09 2.54 -1.02
C ILE A 59 -3.81 2.98 -2.46
N GLU A 60 -4.76 2.75 -3.38
CA GLU A 60 -4.61 3.12 -4.80
C GLU A 60 -4.40 4.65 -4.99
N GLU A 61 -5.16 5.48 -4.26
CA GLU A 61 -4.99 6.94 -4.31
C GLU A 61 -3.62 7.39 -3.77
N ASN A 62 -3.09 6.73 -2.73
CA ASN A 62 -1.77 7.02 -2.19
C ASN A 62 -0.64 6.56 -3.11
N GLU A 63 -0.77 5.38 -3.71
CA GLU A 63 0.20 4.87 -4.69
C GLU A 63 0.31 5.82 -5.89
N LYS A 64 -0.83 6.28 -6.45
CA LYS A 64 -0.85 7.30 -7.50
C LYS A 64 -0.11 8.58 -7.06
N ARG A 65 -0.37 9.10 -5.86
CA ARG A 65 0.31 10.30 -5.35
C ARG A 65 1.83 10.12 -5.22
N LEU A 66 2.29 8.92 -4.88
CA LEU A 66 3.71 8.58 -4.77
C LEU A 66 4.39 8.39 -6.13
N GLU A 67 3.63 8.04 -7.18
CA GLU A 67 4.09 8.02 -8.58
C GLU A 67 4.19 9.45 -9.14
N TYR A 68 3.20 10.31 -8.89
CA TYR A 68 3.20 11.71 -9.36
C TYR A 68 4.25 12.61 -8.69
N LYS A 69 4.81 12.19 -7.55
CA LYS A 69 5.89 12.92 -6.84
C LYS A 69 7.30 12.61 -7.36
N VAL A 70 7.46 11.98 -8.53
CA VAL A 70 8.75 11.90 -9.21
C VAL A 70 8.91 13.17 -10.06
N PRO A 71 9.71 14.17 -9.66
CA PRO A 71 10.15 15.16 -10.63
C PRO A 71 11.07 14.43 -11.60
N GLU A 72 10.83 14.56 -12.90
CA GLU A 72 11.83 14.21 -13.90
C GLU A 72 13.13 14.96 -13.55
N LEU A 73 14.17 14.24 -13.14
CA LEU A 73 15.53 14.76 -12.93
C LEU A 73 16.23 15.06 -14.27
N SER A 74 15.46 15.39 -15.31
CA SER A 74 15.90 15.95 -16.57
C SER A 74 15.26 17.33 -16.66
N GLU A 75 15.77 18.31 -15.93
CA GLU A 75 16.39 19.47 -16.58
C GLU A 75 17.14 20.29 -15.51
N LEU A 76 18.44 20.05 -15.34
CA LEU A 76 19.33 21.04 -14.75
C LEU A 76 20.25 21.57 -15.87
N PRO A 77 20.00 22.76 -16.42
CA PRO A 77 20.90 23.38 -17.37
C PRO A 77 22.11 23.92 -16.61
N GLY A 78 23.27 23.25 -16.70
CA GLY A 78 24.47 23.78 -16.05
C GLY A 78 25.67 22.86 -15.93
N GLN A 79 26.05 22.13 -16.98
CA GLN A 79 27.42 21.61 -17.10
C GLN A 79 27.92 21.72 -18.55
N ARG A 80 28.39 22.92 -18.89
CA ARG A 80 29.49 23.11 -19.85
C ARG A 80 30.36 24.22 -19.31
N GLY A 81 31.41 23.81 -18.60
CA GLY A 81 32.63 24.56 -18.35
C GLY A 81 33.78 23.67 -18.79
#